data_AF-A0A3D5XQ08-F1
#
_entry.id   AF-A0A3D5XQ08-F1
#
_cell.length_a   1.000
_cell.length_b   1.000
_cell.length_c   1.000
_cell.angle_alpha   90.00
_cell.angle_beta   90.00
_cell.angle_gamma   90.00
#
_symmetry.space_group_name_H-M   'P 1'
#
loop_
_entity.id
_entity.type
_entity.pdbx_description
1 polymer ?
#
loop_
_entity_poly.entity_id
_entity_poly.type
_entity_poly.pdbx_seq_one_letter_code
_entity_poly.pdbx_strand_id
1 'polypeptide(L)'
;QTDSYAWLIVNQAMFDDSTVVQKYVDQEYLIAAEDVAALAELIGADEAVIQESLDAWNTAIETQNDAECGREGLDTIAYNVSEGSYYAVKIAPGIHHTMGGIMINTNAEVIDTEGNVIPGLYAAGEVTGGVHGGNRLGANAVTDIIVYGRIAAQQAAQYIE
;
A
#
# COMPACT_ATOMS: atom_id res chain seq x y z
N GLN A 1 -6.65 2.04 18.01
CA GLN A 1 -5.26 1.87 18.47
C GLN A 1 -4.89 3.03 19.38
N THR A 2 -4.23 2.74 20.50
CA THR A 2 -3.68 3.76 21.40
C THR A 2 -2.64 4.60 20.66
N ASP A 3 -2.55 5.90 20.95
CA ASP A 3 -1.54 6.82 20.40
C ASP A 3 -1.49 6.98 18.87
N SER A 4 -2.55 6.55 18.15
CA SER A 4 -2.72 6.74 16.71
C SER A 4 -1.66 6.10 15.81
N TYR A 5 -0.93 5.09 16.30
CA TYR A 5 -0.04 4.24 15.51
C TYR A 5 -0.39 2.76 15.69
N ALA A 6 0.19 1.92 14.85
CA ALA A 6 0.20 0.47 14.99
C ALA A 6 1.62 -0.07 14.78
N TRP A 7 1.84 -1.34 15.06
CA TRP A 7 3.08 -2.03 14.74
C TRP A 7 2.85 -2.95 13.54
N LEU A 8 3.66 -2.80 12.49
CA LEU A 8 3.81 -3.82 11.46
C LEU A 8 4.82 -4.84 11.98
N ILE A 9 4.48 -6.13 11.92
CA ILE A 9 5.35 -7.23 12.33
C ILE A 9 5.53 -8.16 11.13
N VAL A 10 6.78 -8.55 10.86
CA VAL A 10 7.15 -9.56 9.87
C VAL A 10 8.10 -10.56 10.52
N ASN A 11 8.12 -11.82 10.08
CA ASN A 11 9.05 -12.84 10.60
C ASN A 11 10.23 -13.08 9.63
N GLN A 12 11.14 -13.96 10.05
CA GLN A 12 12.33 -14.33 9.27
C GLN A 12 12.00 -14.78 7.85
N ALA A 13 10.97 -15.61 7.65
CA ALA A 13 10.59 -16.07 6.33
C ALA A 13 10.20 -14.91 5.39
N MET A 14 9.43 -13.95 5.90
CA MET A 14 9.08 -12.74 5.13
C MET A 14 10.28 -11.83 4.86
N PHE A 15 11.25 -11.77 5.79
CA PHE A 15 12.51 -11.06 5.60
C PHE A 15 13.35 -11.70 4.50
N ASP A 16 13.49 -13.03 4.52
CA ASP A 16 14.28 -13.79 3.55
C ASP A 16 13.71 -13.64 2.12
N ASP A 17 12.38 -13.63 1.99
CA ASP A 17 11.67 -13.57 0.71
C ASP A 17 11.50 -12.14 0.14
N SER A 18 11.84 -11.08 0.90
CA SER A 18 11.58 -9.70 0.49
C SER A 18 12.80 -8.78 0.61
N THR A 19 13.38 -8.45 -0.55
CA THR A 19 14.46 -7.43 -0.65
C THR A 19 14.04 -6.05 -0.14
N VAL A 20 12.75 -5.74 -0.13
CA VAL A 20 12.22 -4.49 0.44
C VAL A 20 12.29 -4.51 1.96
N VAL A 21 11.91 -5.63 2.58
CA VAL A 21 12.01 -5.81 4.04
C VAL A 21 13.48 -5.76 4.45
N GLN A 22 14.37 -6.48 3.74
CA GLN A 22 15.82 -6.45 3.98
C GLN A 22 16.37 -5.02 3.94
N LYS A 23 16.02 -4.25 2.90
CA LYS A 23 16.41 -2.85 2.79
C LYS A 23 15.94 -2.00 3.96
N TYR A 24 14.72 -2.21 4.45
CA TYR A 24 14.21 -1.44 5.58
C TYR A 24 14.86 -1.81 6.91
N VAL A 25 15.30 -3.06 7.08
CA VAL A 25 16.14 -3.46 8.21
C VAL A 25 17.52 -2.82 8.10
N ASP A 26 18.15 -2.84 6.92
CA ASP A 26 19.45 -2.19 6.67
C ASP A 26 19.40 -0.66 6.92
N GLN A 27 18.23 -0.05 6.72
CA GLN A 27 17.98 1.37 6.99
C GLN A 27 17.54 1.67 8.43
N GLU A 28 17.52 0.66 9.30
CA GLU A 28 17.10 0.75 10.70
C GLU A 28 15.64 1.23 10.87
N TYR A 29 14.80 1.06 9.84
CA TYR A 29 13.37 1.35 9.92
C TYR A 29 12.58 0.18 10.53
N LEU A 30 12.93 -1.05 10.17
CA LEU A 30 12.43 -2.24 10.86
C LEU A 30 13.47 -2.71 11.88
N ILE A 31 13.06 -2.80 13.14
CA ILE A 31 13.91 -3.20 14.25
C ILE A 31 13.76 -4.70 14.47
N ALA A 32 14.89 -5.42 14.53
CA ALA A 32 14.92 -6.85 14.77
C ALA A 32 14.64 -7.19 16.24
N ALA A 33 13.94 -8.29 16.45
CA ALA A 33 13.67 -8.91 17.73
C ALA A 33 13.91 -10.43 17.59
N GLU A 34 14.82 -10.99 18.40
CA GLU A 34 15.27 -12.37 18.21
C GLU A 34 14.17 -13.41 18.49
N ASP A 35 13.26 -13.08 19.40
CA ASP A 35 12.16 -13.93 19.86
C ASP A 35 10.93 -13.10 20.27
N VAL A 36 9.89 -13.77 20.77
CA VAL A 36 8.62 -13.16 21.18
C VAL A 36 8.80 -12.22 22.38
N ALA A 37 9.71 -12.53 23.30
CA ALA A 37 10.00 -11.68 24.45
C ALA A 37 10.64 -10.35 24.03
N ALA A 38 11.65 -10.41 23.15
CA ALA A 38 12.28 -9.22 22.56
C ALA A 38 11.27 -8.40 21.73
N LEU A 39 10.36 -9.06 21.02
CA LEU A 39 9.31 -8.39 20.25
C LEU A 39 8.32 -7.67 21.17
N ALA A 40 7.91 -8.32 22.26
CA ALA A 40 7.02 -7.74 23.26
C ALA A 40 7.65 -6.52 23.95
N GLU A 41 8.93 -6.60 24.31
CA GLU A 41 9.70 -5.48 24.85
C GLU A 41 9.75 -4.30 23.85
N LEU A 42 10.08 -4.58 22.58
CA LEU A 42 10.13 -3.58 21.52
C LEU A 42 8.78 -2.87 21.32
N ILE A 43 7.68 -3.63 21.33
CA ILE A 43 6.32 -3.12 21.16
C ILE A 43 5.83 -2.37 22.40
N GLY A 44 6.34 -2.73 23.58
CA GLY A 44 5.86 -2.26 24.88
C GLY A 44 4.55 -2.95 25.29
N ALA A 45 4.40 -4.24 24.98
CA ALA A 45 3.21 -5.04 25.27
C ALA A 45 3.56 -6.28 26.11
N ASP A 46 2.53 -6.94 26.66
CA ASP A 46 2.69 -8.20 27.39
C ASP A 46 3.04 -9.34 26.41
N GLU A 47 4.04 -10.15 26.77
CA GLU A 47 4.52 -11.26 25.95
C GLU A 47 3.43 -12.28 25.61
N ALA A 48 2.56 -12.60 26.59
CA ALA A 48 1.48 -13.56 26.36
C ALA A 48 0.43 -13.02 25.38
N VAL A 49 0.19 -11.70 25.38
CA VAL A 49 -0.71 -11.04 24.42
C VAL A 49 -0.13 -11.06 23.00
N ILE A 50 1.18 -10.85 22.86
CA ILE A 50 1.86 -10.97 21.56
C ILE A 50 1.80 -12.43 21.08
N GLN A 51 2.11 -13.39 21.94
CA GLN A 51 2.04 -14.81 21.60
C GLN A 51 0.64 -15.23 21.14
N GLU A 52 -0.40 -14.82 21.87
CA GLU A 52 -1.80 -15.11 21.50
C GLU A 52 -2.15 -14.56 20.11
N SER A 53 -1.68 -13.35 19.78
CA SER A 53 -1.90 -12.74 18.47
C SER A 53 -1.19 -13.51 17.34
N LEU A 54 0.04 -13.96 17.58
CA LEU A 54 0.81 -14.77 16.63
C LEU A 54 0.15 -16.15 16.42
N ASP A 55 -0.34 -16.78 17.48
CA ASP A 55 -1.04 -18.07 17.44
C ASP A 55 -2.38 -17.96 16.70
N ALA A 56 -3.13 -16.88 16.91
CA ALA A 56 -4.36 -16.58 16.19
C ALA A 56 -4.09 -16.43 14.68
N TRP A 57 -3.03 -15.71 14.30
CA TRP A 57 -2.60 -15.61 12.89
C TRP A 57 -2.26 -16.97 12.30
N ASN A 58 -1.46 -17.78 13.00
CA ASN A 58 -1.09 -19.12 12.54
C ASN A 58 -2.32 -20.01 12.34
N THR A 59 -3.28 -19.93 13.26
CA THR A 59 -4.56 -20.64 13.15
C THR A 59 -5.37 -20.16 11.93
N ALA A 60 -5.41 -18.85 11.67
CA ALA A 60 -6.11 -18.30 10.51
C ALA A 60 -5.50 -18.78 9.18
N ILE A 61 -4.17 -18.86 9.10
CA ILE A 61 -3.46 -19.41 7.93
C ILE A 61 -3.72 -20.92 7.78
N GLU A 62 -3.69 -21.70 8.85
CA GLU A 62 -3.95 -23.14 8.78
C GLU A 62 -5.40 -23.44 8.36
N THR A 63 -6.36 -22.72 8.96
CA THR A 63 -7.80 -22.94 8.73
C THR A 63 -8.35 -22.21 7.52
N GLN A 64 -7.54 -21.34 6.90
CA GLN A 64 -7.94 -20.47 5.79
C GLN A 64 -9.15 -19.58 6.14
N ASN A 65 -9.24 -19.18 7.41
CA ASN A 65 -10.33 -18.40 7.95
C ASN A 65 -9.84 -17.47 9.06
N ASP A 66 -9.76 -16.18 8.77
CA ASP A 66 -9.51 -15.14 9.75
C ASP A 66 -10.85 -14.66 10.35
N ALA A 67 -11.24 -15.31 11.46
CA ALA A 67 -12.49 -14.99 12.15
C ALA A 67 -12.47 -13.64 12.88
N GLU A 68 -11.28 -13.10 13.17
CA GLU A 68 -11.14 -11.88 13.97
C GLU A 68 -11.23 -10.63 13.11
N CYS A 69 -10.43 -10.57 12.03
CA CYS A 69 -10.36 -9.40 11.16
C CYS A 69 -11.06 -9.60 9.81
N GLY A 70 -11.50 -10.82 9.49
CA GLY A 70 -12.20 -11.12 8.24
C GLY A 70 -11.31 -10.99 7.00
N ARG A 71 -9.99 -11.21 7.14
CA ARG A 71 -9.05 -11.11 6.02
C ARG A 71 -9.34 -12.17 4.96
N GLU A 72 -9.59 -11.71 3.74
CA GLU A 72 -9.72 -12.56 2.55
C GLU A 72 -8.35 -12.81 1.88
N GLY A 73 -8.29 -13.81 0.99
CA GLY A 73 -7.10 -14.13 0.19
C GLY A 73 -5.99 -14.86 0.95
N LEU A 74 -6.32 -15.53 2.06
CA LEU A 74 -5.36 -16.30 2.88
C LEU A 74 -4.74 -17.48 2.12
N ASP A 75 -5.38 -17.94 1.03
CA ASP A 75 -4.90 -19.00 0.15
C ASP A 75 -3.66 -18.60 -0.65
N THR A 76 -3.41 -17.30 -0.75
CA THR A 76 -2.21 -16.73 -1.39
C THR A 76 -1.09 -16.40 -0.40
N ILE A 77 -1.31 -16.64 0.90
CA ILE A 77 -0.36 -16.30 1.97
C ILE A 77 0.30 -17.57 2.50
N ALA A 78 1.62 -17.64 2.41
CA ALA A 78 2.40 -18.82 2.80
C ALA A 78 3.13 -18.69 4.13
N TYR A 79 2.95 -17.59 4.86
CA TYR A 79 3.78 -17.27 6.03
C TYR A 79 3.10 -17.64 7.35
N ASN A 80 3.48 -18.80 7.88
CA ASN A 80 3.41 -19.08 9.30
C ASN A 80 4.48 -18.25 10.05
N VAL A 81 4.14 -17.70 11.22
CA VAL A 81 4.99 -16.81 12.03
C VAL A 81 5.43 -17.44 13.37
N SER A 82 5.35 -18.77 13.48
CA SER A 82 5.72 -19.53 14.68
C SER A 82 7.24 -19.65 14.88
N GLU A 83 8.04 -19.42 13.84
CA GLU A 83 9.49 -19.62 13.87
C GLU A 83 10.28 -18.41 13.33
N GLY A 84 11.53 -18.34 13.77
CA GLY A 84 12.51 -17.33 13.36
C GLY A 84 12.42 -16.03 14.17
N SER A 85 13.33 -15.11 13.85
CA SER A 85 13.30 -13.76 14.40
C SER A 85 12.15 -12.94 13.82
N TYR A 86 11.79 -11.89 14.52
CA TYR A 86 10.78 -10.92 14.13
C TYR A 86 11.43 -9.58 13.78
N TYR A 87 10.73 -8.80 12.96
CA TYR A 87 11.11 -7.44 12.64
C TYR A 87 9.86 -6.56 12.72
N ALA A 88 9.96 -5.45 13.44
CA ALA A 88 8.82 -4.59 13.68
C ALA A 88 9.11 -3.11 13.45
N VAL A 89 8.08 -2.38 13.02
CA VAL A 89 8.14 -0.93 12.82
C VAL A 89 6.82 -0.28 13.23
N LYS A 90 6.90 0.90 13.87
CA LYS A 90 5.72 1.73 14.12
C LYS A 90 5.25 2.38 12.81
N ILE A 91 3.98 2.23 12.50
CA ILE A 91 3.33 2.81 11.33
C ILE A 91 2.17 3.70 11.72
N ALA A 92 1.95 4.76 10.95
CA ALA A 92 0.81 5.64 11.06
C ALA A 92 0.35 6.08 9.66
N PRO A 93 -0.94 6.47 9.49
CA PRO A 93 -1.42 7.00 8.23
C PRO A 93 -0.68 8.29 7.82
N GLY A 94 -0.35 8.40 6.53
CA GLY A 94 0.20 9.60 5.93
C GLY A 94 -0.60 10.03 4.70
N ILE A 95 -0.58 11.32 4.37
CA ILE A 95 -1.14 11.81 3.11
C ILE A 95 -0.33 11.19 1.97
N HIS A 96 -1.03 10.55 1.02
CA HIS A 96 -0.37 9.72 0.00
C HIS A 96 -0.68 10.16 -1.44
N HIS A 97 -1.94 10.44 -1.77
CA HIS A 97 -2.37 10.68 -3.16
C HIS A 97 -3.64 11.52 -3.21
N THR A 98 -3.78 12.38 -4.22
CA THR A 98 -4.99 13.19 -4.43
C THR A 98 -5.77 12.71 -5.66
N MET A 99 -6.93 12.07 -5.45
CA MET A 99 -7.74 11.50 -6.55
C MET A 99 -8.49 12.54 -7.40
N GLY A 100 -8.66 13.75 -6.89
CA GLY A 100 -9.28 14.86 -7.62
C GLY A 100 -8.24 15.64 -8.44
N GLY A 101 -8.71 16.49 -9.36
CA GLY A 101 -7.82 17.27 -10.20
C GLY A 101 -8.54 17.90 -11.39
N ILE A 102 -7.76 18.24 -12.42
CA ILE A 102 -8.25 18.81 -13.68
C ILE A 102 -9.15 17.78 -14.37
N MET A 103 -10.34 18.22 -14.82
CA MET A 103 -11.24 17.36 -15.58
C MET A 103 -10.68 17.14 -16.98
N ILE A 104 -10.63 15.87 -17.40
CA ILE A 104 -10.25 15.47 -18.75
C ILE A 104 -11.30 14.55 -19.36
N ASN A 105 -11.39 14.51 -20.69
CA ASN A 105 -12.10 13.45 -21.39
C ASN A 105 -11.17 12.24 -21.67
N THR A 106 -11.68 11.23 -22.39
CA THR A 106 -10.91 10.02 -22.73
C THR A 106 -9.73 10.26 -23.68
N ASN A 107 -9.67 11.44 -24.31
CA ASN A 107 -8.56 11.88 -25.15
C ASN A 107 -7.54 12.73 -24.35
N ALA A 108 -7.65 12.77 -23.02
CA ALA A 108 -6.82 13.60 -22.16
C ALA A 108 -6.93 15.12 -22.41
N GLU A 109 -7.97 15.57 -23.11
CA GLU A 109 -8.25 16.99 -23.35
C GLU A 109 -8.85 17.63 -22.10
N VAL A 110 -8.35 18.80 -21.71
CA VAL A 110 -8.85 19.51 -20.53
C VAL A 110 -10.24 20.09 -20.79
N ILE A 111 -11.14 19.89 -19.82
CA ILE A 111 -12.51 20.38 -19.84
C ILE A 111 -12.62 21.59 -18.91
N ASP A 112 -13.19 22.68 -19.41
CA ASP A 112 -13.45 23.90 -18.64
C ASP A 112 -14.67 23.75 -17.71
N THR A 113 -14.98 24.81 -16.96
CA THR A 113 -16.11 24.82 -16.01
C THR A 113 -17.49 24.82 -16.67
N GLU A 114 -17.56 25.07 -17.98
CA GLU A 114 -18.80 25.03 -18.78
C GLU A 114 -18.98 23.68 -19.48
N GLY A 115 -18.01 22.77 -19.35
CA GLY A 115 -18.04 21.44 -19.97
C GLY A 115 -17.46 21.41 -21.39
N ASN A 116 -16.79 22.47 -21.82
CA ASN A 116 -16.17 22.55 -23.15
C ASN A 116 -14.70 22.12 -23.10
N VAL A 117 -14.22 21.52 -24.20
CA VAL A 117 -12.79 21.27 -24.40
C VAL A 117 -12.05 22.60 -24.55
N ILE A 118 -10.94 22.76 -23.83
CA ILE A 118 -9.98 23.85 -24.04
C ILE A 118 -8.99 23.43 -25.14
N PRO A 119 -9.06 24.01 -26.35
CA PRO A 119 -8.26 23.53 -27.48
C PRO A 119 -6.75 23.64 -27.22
N GLY A 120 -6.02 22.57 -27.52
CA GLY A 120 -4.56 22.50 -27.35
C GLY A 120 -4.08 22.30 -25.91
N LEU A 121 -4.98 22.16 -24.93
CA LEU A 121 -4.63 21.90 -23.53
C LEU A 121 -4.94 20.45 -23.15
N TYR A 122 -3.91 19.73 -22.72
CA TYR A 122 -3.99 18.33 -22.32
C TYR A 122 -3.43 18.14 -20.91
N ALA A 123 -3.93 17.15 -20.17
CA ALA A 123 -3.44 16.79 -18.85
C ALA A 123 -3.45 15.27 -18.64
N ALA A 124 -2.50 14.76 -17.85
CA ALA A 124 -2.37 13.34 -17.58
C ALA A 124 -1.77 13.06 -16.20
N GLY A 125 -2.15 11.94 -15.60
CA GLY A 125 -1.65 11.48 -14.30
C GLY A 125 -2.33 12.14 -13.10
N GLU A 126 -1.65 12.15 -11.95
CA GLU A 126 -2.24 12.56 -10.66
C GLU A 126 -2.74 14.02 -10.60
N VAL A 127 -2.36 14.87 -11.55
CA VAL A 127 -2.94 16.22 -11.69
C VAL A 127 -4.40 16.20 -12.17
N THR A 128 -4.87 15.06 -12.69
CA THR A 128 -6.21 14.89 -13.26
C THR A 128 -7.19 14.29 -12.25
N GLY A 129 -8.46 14.61 -12.41
CA GLY A 129 -9.56 14.07 -11.61
C GLY A 129 -10.42 13.08 -12.38
N GLY A 130 -11.08 12.18 -11.66
CA GLY A 130 -12.13 11.29 -12.21
C GLY A 130 -11.69 9.84 -12.40
N VAL A 131 -10.43 9.59 -12.76
CA VAL A 131 -9.91 8.23 -13.01
C VAL A 131 -10.05 7.32 -11.79
N HIS A 132 -9.82 7.87 -10.59
CA HIS A 132 -9.75 7.09 -9.34
C HIS A 132 -10.97 7.26 -8.42
N GLY A 133 -11.94 8.10 -8.79
CA GLY A 133 -13.15 8.35 -7.99
C GLY A 133 -12.86 8.74 -6.54
N GLY A 134 -13.58 8.13 -5.59
CA GLY A 134 -13.42 8.39 -4.15
C GLY A 134 -12.24 7.69 -3.48
N ASN A 135 -11.67 6.65 -4.09
CA ASN A 135 -10.53 5.90 -3.55
C ASN A 135 -9.76 5.19 -4.66
N ARG A 136 -8.45 5.45 -4.75
CA ARG A 136 -7.57 4.79 -5.72
C ARG A 136 -7.19 3.38 -5.25
N LEU A 137 -7.29 2.40 -6.15
CA LEU A 137 -6.74 1.06 -5.92
C LEU A 137 -5.20 1.06 -5.98
N GLY A 138 -4.56 0.17 -5.22
CA GLY A 138 -3.10 -0.01 -5.27
C GLY A 138 -2.60 -0.21 -6.71
N ALA A 139 -1.40 0.31 -7.00
CA ALA A 139 -0.75 0.30 -8.32
C ALA A 139 -1.44 1.08 -9.46
N ASN A 140 -2.73 1.43 -9.38
CA ASN A 140 -3.44 2.11 -10.48
C ASN A 140 -2.85 3.46 -10.90
N ALA A 141 -2.15 4.18 -10.01
CA ALA A 141 -1.51 5.44 -10.36
C ALA A 141 -0.41 5.24 -11.43
N VAL A 142 0.37 4.16 -11.35
CA VAL A 142 1.42 3.89 -12.34
C VAL A 142 0.81 3.56 -13.69
N THR A 143 -0.26 2.77 -13.71
CA THR A 143 -1.02 2.49 -14.94
C THR A 143 -1.60 3.76 -15.55
N ASP A 144 -2.19 4.62 -14.72
CA ASP A 144 -2.76 5.92 -15.11
C ASP A 144 -1.72 6.81 -15.79
N ILE A 145 -0.59 7.13 -15.12
CA ILE A 145 0.41 8.06 -15.68
C ILE A 145 0.98 7.56 -17.01
N ILE A 146 1.13 6.24 -17.19
CA ILE A 146 1.67 5.67 -18.44
C ILE A 146 0.63 5.73 -19.54
N VAL A 147 -0.62 5.35 -19.26
CA VAL A 147 -1.69 5.28 -20.25
C VAL A 147 -2.13 6.70 -20.67
N TYR A 148 -2.53 7.54 -19.71
CA TYR A 148 -2.98 8.89 -20.02
C TYR A 148 -1.84 9.79 -20.48
N GLY A 149 -0.61 9.59 -19.98
CA GLY A 149 0.57 10.30 -20.49
C GLY A 149 0.81 10.03 -21.97
N ARG A 150 0.68 8.76 -22.40
CA ARG A 150 0.79 8.37 -23.81
C ARG A 150 -0.35 8.95 -24.66
N ILE A 151 -1.59 8.86 -24.19
CA ILE A 151 -2.75 9.40 -24.90
C ILE A 151 -2.60 10.91 -25.10
N ALA A 152 -2.30 11.65 -24.02
CA ALA A 152 -2.10 13.10 -24.07
C ALA A 152 -1.03 13.50 -25.09
N ALA A 153 0.10 12.78 -25.12
CA ALA A 153 1.17 13.04 -26.08
C ALA A 153 0.74 12.81 -27.54
N GLN A 154 -0.01 11.73 -27.81
CA GLN A 154 -0.51 11.44 -29.16
C GLN A 154 -1.50 12.50 -29.64
N GLN A 155 -2.42 12.92 -28.78
CA GLN A 155 -3.42 13.93 -29.11
C GLN A 155 -2.79 15.32 -29.30
N ALA A 156 -1.85 15.70 -28.43
CA ALA A 156 -1.12 16.95 -28.56
C ALA A 156 -0.30 17.01 -29.86
N ALA A 157 0.31 15.89 -30.27
CA ALA A 157 1.02 15.81 -31.55
C ALA A 157 0.07 15.94 -32.75
N GLN A 158 -1.08 15.26 -32.72
CA GLN A 158 -2.09 15.35 -33.79
C GLN A 158 -2.68 16.76 -33.91
N TYR A 159 -2.78 17.51 -32.81
CA TYR A 159 -3.33 18.87 -32.81
C TYR A 159 -2.47 19.88 -33.59
N ILE A 160 -1.16 19.63 -33.69
CA ILE A 160 -0.21 20.55 -34.35
C ILE A 160 0.17 20.12 -35.79
N GLU A 161 -0.34 18.98 -36.27
CA GLU A 161 -0.23 18.53 -37.67
C GLU A 161 -1.31 19.18 -38.56
#